data_AF-A0A2V9D3H5-F1
#
_entry.id   AF-A0A2V9D3H5-F1
#
_cell.length_a   1.000
_cell.length_b   1.000
_cell.length_c   1.000
_cell.angle_alpha   90.00
_cell.angle_beta   90.00
_cell.angle_gamma   90.00
#
_symmetry.space_group_name_H-M   'P 1'
#
loop_
_entity.id
_entity.type
_entity.pdbx_description
1 polymer ?
#
loop_
_entity_poly.entity_id
_entity_poly.type
_entity_poly.pdbx_seq_one_letter_code
_entity_poly.pdbx_strand_id
1 'polypeptide(L)'
;MESIKSCSITPETQQDHESESRIFSICARAGVSCIGIQRGFELAPDYVLFQPVVTSLAIPLAEFADPDRAIALIQAKLAQAGAKCREQNGL
;
A
#
# COMPACT_ATOMS: atom_id res chain seq x y z
N MET A 1 -29.87 3.26 -31.29
CA MET A 1 -29.21 4.16 -30.33
C MET A 1 -29.52 3.62 -28.95
N GLU A 2 -28.66 2.74 -28.44
CA GLU A 2 -28.83 2.16 -27.12
C GLU A 2 -28.13 3.08 -26.12
N SER A 3 -28.92 3.59 -25.16
CA SER A 3 -28.45 4.42 -24.06
C SER A 3 -27.33 3.69 -23.32
N ILE A 4 -26.14 4.28 -23.35
CA ILE A 4 -25.03 3.91 -22.47
C ILE A 4 -25.54 4.15 -21.06
N LYS A 5 -25.80 3.07 -20.30
CA LYS A 5 -26.00 3.16 -18.85
C LYS A 5 -24.75 3.79 -18.28
N SER A 6 -24.80 5.09 -17.98
CA SER A 6 -23.86 5.71 -17.06
C SER A 6 -23.92 4.90 -15.78
N CYS A 7 -22.89 4.09 -15.54
CA CYS A 7 -22.62 3.54 -14.23
C CYS A 7 -22.56 4.73 -13.28
N SER A 8 -23.58 4.86 -12.45
CA SER A 8 -23.62 5.85 -11.38
C SER A 8 -22.43 5.55 -10.49
N ILE A 9 -21.38 6.37 -10.61
CA ILE A 9 -20.23 6.33 -9.72
C ILE A 9 -20.77 6.72 -8.36
N THR A 10 -20.95 5.73 -7.49
CA THR A 10 -21.24 5.97 -6.07
C THR A 10 -20.10 6.84 -5.50
N PRO A 11 -20.40 7.90 -4.71
CA PRO A 11 -19.38 8.79 -4.17
C PRO A 11 -18.32 8.05 -3.34
N GLU A 12 -18.70 6.92 -2.73
CA GLU A 12 -17.81 5.99 -2.02
C GLU A 12 -16.71 5.42 -2.93
N THR A 13 -17.00 5.20 -4.21
CA THR A 13 -16.06 4.65 -5.21
C THR A 13 -15.03 5.69 -5.68
N GLN A 14 -15.40 6.98 -5.68
CA GLN A 14 -14.49 8.07 -6.05
C GLN A 14 -13.50 8.40 -4.93
N GLN A 15 -13.97 8.37 -3.68
CA GLN A 15 -13.14 8.61 -2.51
C GLN A 15 -12.10 7.49 -2.28
N ASP A 16 -12.44 6.25 -2.67
CA ASP A 16 -11.51 5.12 -2.67
C ASP A 16 -10.40 5.33 -3.72
N HIS A 17 -10.74 5.76 -4.94
CA HIS A 17 -9.78 6.00 -6.02
C HIS A 17 -8.76 7.12 -5.70
N GLU A 18 -9.21 8.24 -5.10
CA GLU A 18 -8.29 9.32 -4.69
C GLU A 18 -7.35 8.86 -3.56
N SER A 19 -7.90 8.09 -2.60
CA SER A 19 -7.12 7.51 -1.50
C SER A 19 -6.08 6.51 -2.02
N GLU A 20 -6.46 5.64 -2.95
CA GLU A 20 -5.56 4.69 -3.61
C GLU A 20 -4.44 5.42 -4.35
N SER A 21 -4.77 6.41 -5.19
CA SER A 21 -3.77 7.16 -5.95
C SER A 21 -2.71 7.81 -5.06
N ARG A 22 -3.12 8.32 -3.89
CA ARG A 22 -2.24 8.91 -2.89
C ARG A 22 -1.34 7.85 -2.25
N ILE A 23 -1.88 6.67 -1.92
CA ILE A 23 -1.13 5.54 -1.38
C ILE A 23 -0.09 5.04 -2.39
N PHE A 24 -0.48 4.87 -3.66
CA PHE A 24 0.43 4.51 -4.74
C PHE A 24 1.57 5.52 -4.89
N SER A 25 1.28 6.82 -4.84
CA SER A 25 2.32 7.87 -4.91
C SER A 25 3.29 7.82 -3.72
N ILE A 26 2.78 7.60 -2.50
CA ILE A 26 3.60 7.44 -1.28
C ILE A 26 4.53 6.22 -1.42
N CYS A 27 4.00 5.08 -1.87
CA CYS A 27 4.79 3.87 -2.12
C CYS A 27 5.87 4.10 -3.18
N ALA A 28 5.53 4.76 -4.29
CA ALA A 28 6.51 5.08 -5.34
C ALA A 28 7.63 5.99 -4.83
N ARG A 29 7.31 7.01 -4.01
CA ARG A 29 8.31 7.87 -3.34
C ARG A 29 9.22 7.10 -2.38
N ALA A 30 8.70 6.06 -1.75
CA ALA A 30 9.48 5.16 -0.90
C ALA A 30 10.30 4.13 -1.72
N GLY A 31 10.18 4.10 -3.04
CA GLY A 31 10.90 3.19 -3.93
C GLY A 31 10.32 1.77 -3.98
N VAL A 32 9.03 1.59 -3.65
CA VAL A 32 8.37 0.27 -3.65
C VAL A 32 7.14 0.24 -4.55
N SER A 33 6.82 -0.94 -5.08
CA SER A 33 5.56 -1.17 -5.79
C SER A 33 4.48 -1.62 -4.80
N CYS A 34 3.40 -0.84 -4.70
CA CYS A 34 2.18 -1.24 -4.01
C CYS A 34 1.47 -2.32 -4.82
N ILE A 35 1.07 -3.41 -4.16
CA ILE A 35 0.42 -4.57 -4.79
C ILE A 35 -1.07 -4.69 -4.44
N GLY A 36 -1.55 -3.94 -3.45
CA GLY A 36 -2.97 -3.87 -3.13
C GLY A 36 -3.26 -3.39 -1.70
N ILE A 37 -4.53 -3.10 -1.44
CA ILE A 37 -5.03 -2.78 -0.10
C ILE A 37 -5.86 -3.96 0.38
N GLN A 38 -5.46 -4.58 1.49
CA GLN A 38 -6.22 -5.61 2.17
C GLN A 38 -7.12 -4.96 3.21
N ARG A 39 -8.43 -4.94 2.96
CA ARG A 39 -9.39 -4.48 3.97
C ARG A 39 -9.52 -5.50 5.10
N GLY A 40 -9.40 -5.04 6.34
CA GLY A 40 -9.61 -5.88 7.50
C GLY A 40 -11.08 -6.21 7.68
N PHE A 41 -11.37 -7.37 8.28
CA PHE A 41 -12.73 -7.75 8.65
C PHE A 41 -12.95 -7.47 10.14
N GLU A 42 -14.09 -6.85 10.48
CA GLU A 42 -14.48 -6.40 11.82
C GLU A 42 -13.50 -5.44 12.52
N LEU A 43 -12.69 -5.97 13.46
CA LEU A 43 -11.74 -5.21 14.28
C LEU A 43 -10.32 -5.20 13.68
N ALA A 44 -10.11 -5.94 12.59
CA ALA A 44 -8.81 -5.98 11.94
C ALA A 44 -8.55 -4.66 11.19
N PRO A 45 -7.38 -4.02 11.35
CA PRO A 45 -7.05 -2.81 10.62
C PRO A 45 -6.77 -3.10 9.14
N ASP A 46 -6.99 -2.09 8.30
CA ASP A 46 -6.70 -2.16 6.88
C ASP A 46 -5.18 -2.20 6.60
N TYR A 47 -4.78 -3.17 5.78
CA TYR A 47 -3.52 -3.43 5.09
C TYR A 47 -3.21 -2.59 3.85
N VAL A 48 -2.09 -1.86 3.76
CA VAL A 48 -1.43 -1.62 2.45
C VAL A 48 -0.32 -2.65 2.26
N LEU A 49 -0.41 -3.40 1.17
CA LEU A 49 0.53 -4.45 0.79
C LEU A 49 1.47 -3.93 -0.30
N PHE A 50 2.77 -4.16 -0.15
CA PHE A 50 3.79 -3.82 -1.16
C PHE A 50 4.85 -4.92 -1.22
N GLN A 51 5.43 -5.10 -2.41
CA GLN A 51 6.45 -6.12 -2.64
C GLN A 51 7.73 -5.47 -3.15
N PRO A 52 8.82 -5.47 -2.34
CA PRO A 52 10.10 -4.96 -2.80
C PRO A 52 10.78 -5.84 -3.83
N VAL A 53 10.84 -7.17 -3.65
CA VAL A 53 11.35 -8.12 -4.67
C VAL A 53 10.88 -9.55 -4.38
N VAL A 54 10.94 -10.00 -3.11
CA VAL A 54 10.71 -11.41 -2.71
C VAL A 54 9.82 -11.63 -1.49
N THR A 55 9.53 -10.58 -0.71
CA THR A 55 8.75 -10.70 0.54
C THR A 55 7.64 -9.67 0.55
N SER A 56 6.38 -10.09 0.65
CA SER A 56 5.26 -9.16 0.84
C SER A 56 5.36 -8.47 2.20
N LEU A 57 5.28 -7.14 2.19
CA LEU A 57 5.27 -6.31 3.38
C LEU A 57 3.90 -5.66 3.53
N ALA A 58 3.46 -5.53 4.78
CA ALA A 58 2.19 -4.91 5.14
C ALA A 58 2.43 -3.73 6.10
N ILE A 59 1.80 -2.60 5.83
CA ILE A 59 1.73 -1.42 6.71
C ILE A 59 0.26 -1.02 6.89
N PRO A 60 -0.19 -0.71 8.12
CA PRO A 60 -1.56 -0.25 8.35
C PRO A 60 -1.89 0.99 7.52
N LEU A 61 -3.06 0.98 6.88
CA LEU A 61 -3.59 2.08 6.08
C LEU A 61 -3.64 3.40 6.87
N ALA A 62 -3.90 3.32 8.18
CA ALA A 62 -3.92 4.48 9.07
C ALA A 62 -2.60 5.28 9.05
N GLU A 63 -1.45 4.62 8.85
CA GLU A 63 -0.15 5.29 8.79
C GLU A 63 0.03 6.09 7.49
N PHE A 64 -0.77 5.83 6.45
CA PHE A 64 -0.76 6.59 5.18
C PHE A 64 -1.50 7.93 5.26
N ALA A 65 -2.13 8.24 6.40
CA ALA A 65 -2.63 9.59 6.66
C ALA A 65 -1.49 10.63 6.66
N ASP A 66 -0.31 10.22 7.12
CA ASP A 66 0.92 11.02 7.10
C ASP A 66 1.94 10.42 6.10
N PRO A 67 2.27 11.12 5.00
CA PRO A 67 3.09 10.55 3.94
C PRO A 67 4.54 10.31 4.38
N ASP A 68 5.13 11.18 5.19
CA ASP A 68 6.52 11.05 5.65
C ASP A 68 6.68 9.86 6.61
N ARG A 69 5.71 9.68 7.52
CA ARG A 69 5.66 8.53 8.42
C ARG A 69 5.46 7.21 7.68
N ALA A 70 4.58 7.19 6.67
CA ALA A 70 4.40 6.01 5.82
C ALA A 70 5.70 5.64 5.08
N ILE A 71 6.38 6.62 4.48
CA ILE A 71 7.68 6.40 3.80
C ILE A 71 8.72 5.85 4.78
N ALA A 72 8.84 6.45 5.97
CA ALA A 72 9.79 6.00 6.99
C ALA A 72 9.52 4.55 7.41
N LEU A 73 8.25 4.16 7.58
CA LEU A 73 7.88 2.78 7.91
C LEU A 73 8.16 1.80 6.77
N ILE A 74 7.89 2.20 5.52
CA ILE A 74 8.24 1.40 4.34
C ILE A 74 9.75 1.15 4.35
N GLN A 75 10.56 2.20 4.43
CA GLN A 75 12.02 2.10 4.44
C GLN A 75 12.54 1.25 5.61
N ALA A 76 11.96 1.39 6.81
CA ALA A 76 12.32 0.57 7.95
C ALA A 76 12.04 -0.93 7.71
N LYS A 77 10.87 -1.26 7.15
CA LYS A 77 10.52 -2.65 6.80
C LYS A 77 11.39 -3.19 5.66
N LEU A 78 11.75 -2.35 4.68
CA LEU A 78 12.70 -2.70 3.62
C LEU A 78 14.09 -2.99 4.18
N ALA A 79 14.60 -2.13 5.07
CA ALA A 79 15.89 -2.32 5.73
C ALA A 79 15.90 -3.61 6.55
N GLN A 80 14.83 -3.90 7.29
CA GLN A 80 14.68 -5.16 8.02
C GLN A 80 14.63 -6.39 7.11
N ALA A 81 13.89 -6.31 5.99
CA ALA A 81 13.82 -7.40 5.02
C ALA A 81 15.18 -7.62 4.33
N GLY A 82 15.87 -6.54 3.94
CA GLY A 82 17.20 -6.58 3.36
C GLY A 82 18.28 -7.09 4.32
N ALA A 83 18.23 -6.68 5.59
CA ALA A 83 19.12 -7.20 6.63
C ALA A 83 18.93 -8.71 6.84
N LYS A 84 17.68 -9.19 6.89
CA LYS A 84 17.36 -10.62 6.97
C LYS A 84 17.82 -11.43 5.75
N CYS A 85 17.78 -10.85 4.55
CA CYS A 85 18.33 -11.48 3.34
C CYS A 85 19.87 -11.55 3.37
N ARG A 86 20.53 -10.56 3.99
CA ARG A 86 21.99 -10.50 4.14
C ARG A 86 22.50 -11.48 5.21
N GLU A 87 21.81 -11.63 6.34
CA GLU A 87 22.15 -12.63 7.37
C GLU A 87 21.99 -14.08 6.87
N GLN A 88 21.01 -14.34 5.99
CA GLN A 88 20.82 -15.68 5.40
C GLN A 88 21.81 -16.02 4.27
N ASN A 89 22.49 -15.03 3.68
CA ASN A 89 23.51 -15.21 2.63
C ASN A 89 24.94 -14.95 3.16
N GLY A 90 25.20 -15.36 4.40
CA GLY A 90 26.50 -15.38 5.10
C GLY A 90 27.70 -14.81 4.35
N LEU A 91 28.14 -13.63 4.78
CA LEU A 91 29.53 -13.18 4.64
C LEU A 91 30.26 -13.47 5.95
#